data_AF-F5IW31-F1
#
_entry.id   AF-F5IW31-F1
#
_cell.length_a   1.000
_cell.length_b   1.000
_cell.length_c   1.000
_cell.angle_alpha   90.00
_cell.angle_beta   90.00
_cell.angle_gamma   90.00
#
_symmetry.space_group_name_H-M   'P 1'
#
loop_
_entity.id
_entity.type
_entity.pdbx_description
1 polymer ?
#
loop_
_entity_poly.entity_id
_entity_poly.type
_entity_poly.pdbx_seq_one_letter_code
_entity_poly.pdbx_strand_id
1 'polypeptide(L)'
;MKDDNKQVKYPAKWMWILGIIGFQGLDYFKTGDVSKLFLFSYFAFFAYYFLNYIIRQRQDERMLENHKKAVTMASRIPFLTLFVIGLVPAYFPVTSIFFIVVSAFGVAGFTITYVSAFFYYERYT
;
A
#
# COMPACT_ATOMS: atom_id res chain seq x y z
N MET A 1 13.43 -21.12 -28.93
CA MET A 1 13.13 -20.06 -27.94
C MET A 1 13.05 -20.74 -26.58
N LYS A 2 13.96 -20.39 -25.68
CA LYS A 2 14.04 -20.97 -24.34
C LYS A 2 12.97 -20.27 -23.51
N ASP A 3 11.98 -21.02 -23.07
CA ASP A 3 10.94 -20.54 -22.18
C ASP A 3 11.61 -20.20 -20.85
N ASP A 4 11.87 -18.90 -20.63
CA ASP A 4 12.38 -18.38 -19.38
C ASP A 4 11.28 -18.54 -18.34
N ASN A 5 11.20 -19.73 -17.78
CA ASN A 5 10.42 -20.08 -16.59
C ASN A 5 10.96 -19.25 -15.42
N LYS A 6 10.61 -17.97 -15.39
CA LYS A 6 10.79 -17.08 -14.26
C LYS A 6 9.86 -17.61 -13.18
N GLN A 7 10.41 -18.48 -12.35
CA GLN A 7 9.83 -18.90 -11.07
C GLN A 7 9.43 -17.65 -10.31
N VAL A 8 8.15 -17.27 -10.41
CA VAL A 8 7.62 -16.12 -9.68
C VAL A 8 7.63 -16.52 -8.21
N LYS A 9 8.61 -16.00 -7.46
CA LYS A 9 8.67 -16.16 -6.01
C LYS A 9 7.42 -15.53 -5.42
N TYR A 10 6.44 -16.36 -5.07
CA TYR A 10 5.25 -15.93 -4.38
C TYR A 10 5.64 -15.26 -3.05
N PRO A 11 5.16 -14.04 -2.77
CA PRO A 11 5.41 -13.39 -1.49
C PRO A 11 4.89 -14.28 -0.36
N ALA A 12 5.57 -14.26 0.78
CA ALA A 12 5.36 -15.25 1.84
C ALA A 12 3.88 -15.30 2.28
N LYS A 13 3.33 -16.52 2.33
CA LYS A 13 1.91 -16.86 2.62
C LYS A 13 1.32 -16.19 3.87
N TRP A 14 2.18 -15.67 4.74
CA TRP A 14 1.84 -15.12 6.06
C TRP A 14 2.13 -13.61 6.19
N MET A 15 2.53 -12.91 5.13
CA MET A 15 2.86 -11.47 5.20
C MET A 15 1.70 -10.59 5.69
N TRP A 16 0.47 -11.04 5.51
CA TRP A 16 -0.72 -10.31 5.95
C TRP A 16 -0.86 -10.21 7.48
N ILE A 17 -0.24 -11.14 8.23
CA ILE A 17 -0.20 -11.09 9.71
C ILE A 17 0.53 -9.84 10.18
N LEU A 18 1.48 -9.34 9.41
CA LEU A 18 2.16 -8.07 9.71
C LEU A 18 1.17 -6.90 9.79
N GLY A 19 0.01 -6.99 9.14
CA GLY A 19 -1.06 -6.00 9.26
C GLY A 19 -1.60 -5.84 10.69
N ILE A 20 -1.53 -6.90 11.51
CA ILE A 20 -1.97 -6.86 12.90
C ILE A 20 -1.09 -5.91 13.74
N ILE A 21 0.18 -5.72 13.35
CA ILE A 21 1.08 -4.75 14.00
C ILE A 21 0.50 -3.33 13.93
N GLY A 22 -0.31 -3.02 12.91
CA GLY A 22 -0.97 -1.72 12.79
C GLY A 22 -1.88 -1.35 13.96
N PHE A 23 -2.43 -2.33 14.68
CA PHE A 23 -3.22 -2.05 15.89
C PHE A 23 -2.39 -1.46 17.03
N GLN A 24 -1.07 -1.71 17.07
CA GLN A 24 -0.18 -1.07 18.03
C GLN A 24 -0.07 0.45 17.82
N GLY A 25 -0.51 0.98 16.67
CA GLY A 25 -0.63 2.42 16.45
C GLY A 25 -1.61 3.10 17.40
N LEU A 26 -2.59 2.36 17.95
CA LEU A 26 -3.52 2.88 18.96
C LEU A 26 -2.83 3.20 20.30
N ASP A 27 -1.64 2.65 20.55
CA ASP A 27 -0.83 2.92 21.75
C ASP A 27 -0.38 4.39 21.81
N TYR A 28 -0.35 5.09 20.67
CA TYR A 28 -0.15 6.54 20.60
C TYR A 28 -1.11 7.30 21.53
N PHE A 29 -2.39 6.92 21.58
CA PHE A 29 -3.39 7.63 22.37
C PHE A 29 -3.19 7.48 23.88
N LYS A 30 -2.37 6.50 24.31
CA LYS A 30 -2.00 6.28 25.71
C LYS A 30 -0.65 6.89 26.06
N THR A 31 0.33 6.73 25.17
CA THR A 31 1.74 7.04 25.42
C THR A 31 2.16 8.43 24.93
N GLY A 32 1.46 8.98 23.94
CA GLY A 32 1.88 10.19 23.22
C GLY A 32 3.11 10.01 22.33
N ASP A 33 3.65 8.79 22.22
CA ASP A 33 4.83 8.52 21.39
C ASP A 33 4.45 8.55 19.91
N VAL A 34 4.90 9.61 19.23
CA VAL A 34 4.62 9.88 17.81
C VAL A 34 5.10 8.74 16.90
N SER A 35 6.13 7.99 17.31
CA SER A 35 6.66 6.84 16.56
C SER A 35 5.60 5.77 16.34
N LYS A 36 4.64 5.64 17.27
CA LYS A 36 3.53 4.68 17.20
C LYS A 36 2.57 4.98 16.05
N LEU A 37 2.40 6.24 15.66
CA LEU A 37 1.52 6.61 14.55
C LEU A 37 1.97 6.01 13.21
N PHE A 38 3.29 5.81 13.02
CA PHE A 38 3.80 5.18 11.82
C PHE A 38 3.34 3.72 11.67
N LEU A 39 3.03 3.05 12.79
CA LEU A 39 2.56 1.66 12.78
C LEU A 39 1.25 1.50 12.01
N PHE A 40 0.42 2.53 11.88
CA PHE A 40 -0.79 2.47 11.05
C PHE A 40 -0.50 2.15 9.57
N SER A 41 0.70 2.47 9.07
CA SER A 41 1.12 2.08 7.71
C SER A 41 1.12 0.55 7.52
N TYR A 42 1.30 -0.23 8.59
CA TYR A 42 1.31 -1.69 8.52
C TYR A 42 -0.05 -2.26 8.10
N PHE A 43 -1.16 -1.53 8.22
CA PHE A 43 -2.43 -1.99 7.66
C PHE A 43 -2.39 -2.22 6.15
N ALA A 44 -1.43 -1.61 5.44
CA ALA A 44 -1.13 -1.92 4.04
C ALA A 44 -0.87 -3.43 3.81
N PHE A 45 -0.28 -4.14 4.78
CA PHE A 45 0.01 -5.58 4.68
C PHE A 45 -1.24 -6.45 4.55
N PHE A 46 -2.41 -6.01 5.00
CA PHE A 46 -3.65 -6.75 4.77
C PHE A 46 -4.01 -6.83 3.28
N ALA A 47 -3.77 -5.74 2.54
CA ALA A 47 -4.03 -5.70 1.10
C ALA A 47 -3.12 -6.67 0.32
N TYR A 48 -1.89 -6.92 0.78
CA TYR A 48 -0.97 -7.87 0.16
C TYR A 48 -1.48 -9.32 0.14
N TYR A 49 -2.29 -9.74 1.12
CA TYR A 49 -2.91 -11.06 1.10
C TYR A 49 -3.72 -11.28 -0.18
N PHE A 50 -4.60 -10.32 -0.45
CA PHE A 50 -5.55 -10.38 -1.54
C PHE A 50 -4.83 -10.29 -2.89
N LEU A 51 -3.76 -9.49 -2.98
CA LEU A 51 -2.91 -9.44 -4.17
C LEU A 51 -2.32 -10.82 -4.52
N ASN A 52 -1.73 -11.50 -3.53
CA ASN A 52 -1.11 -12.81 -3.73
C ASN A 52 -2.12 -13.89 -4.12
N TYR A 53 -3.34 -13.79 -3.58
CA TYR A 53 -4.43 -14.69 -3.93
C TYR A 53 -4.78 -14.63 -5.43
N ILE A 54 -4.81 -13.43 -6.03
CA ILE A 54 -5.10 -13.26 -7.47
C ILE A 54 -3.92 -13.70 -8.33
N ILE A 55 -2.70 -13.24 -8.04
CA ILE A 55 -1.49 -13.51 -8.86
C ILE A 55 -1.26 -15.02 -9.01
N ARG A 56 -1.63 -15.81 -7.99
CA ARG A 56 -1.47 -17.27 -8.02
C ARG A 56 -2.49 -17.98 -8.92
N GLN A 57 -3.58 -17.33 -9.32
CA GLN A 57 -4.66 -17.98 -10.10
C GLN A 57 -4.47 -17.88 -11.62
N ARG A 58 -3.89 -16.80 -12.15
CA ARG A 58 -3.55 -16.65 -13.58
C ARG A 58 -2.36 -15.72 -13.76
N GLN A 59 -1.40 -16.12 -14.59
CA GLN A 59 -0.34 -15.23 -15.08
C GLN A 59 -0.36 -15.22 -16.60
N ASP A 60 -1.27 -14.41 -17.14
CA ASP A 60 -1.41 -14.17 -18.58
C ASP A 60 -0.99 -12.73 -18.91
N GLU A 61 -0.77 -12.44 -20.20
CA GLU A 61 -0.42 -11.09 -20.68
C GLU A 61 -1.43 -10.01 -20.25
N ARG A 62 -2.73 -10.36 -20.17
CA ARG A 62 -3.79 -9.49 -19.67
C ARG A 62 -3.58 -9.07 -18.21
N MET A 63 -3.04 -9.97 -17.39
CA MET A 63 -2.79 -9.71 -15.97
C MET A 63 -1.69 -8.66 -15.79
N LEU A 64 -0.67 -8.67 -16.65
CA LEU A 64 0.38 -7.64 -16.68
C LEU A 64 -0.17 -6.27 -17.09
N GLU A 65 -1.13 -6.23 -18.02
CA GLU A 65 -1.80 -4.99 -18.42
C GLU A 65 -2.67 -4.42 -17.29
N ASN A 66 -3.46 -5.28 -16.64
CA ASN A 66 -4.29 -4.93 -15.48
C ASN A 66 -3.43 -4.42 -14.31
N HIS A 67 -2.28 -5.05 -14.08
CA HIS A 67 -1.30 -4.60 -13.08
C HIS A 67 -0.81 -3.18 -13.37
N LYS A 68 -0.41 -2.90 -14.62
CA LYS A 68 0.02 -1.55 -15.02
C LYS A 68 -1.08 -0.52 -14.80
N LYS A 69 -2.31 -0.81 -15.22
CA LYS A 69 -3.47 0.08 -15.00
C LYS A 69 -3.71 0.35 -13.51
N ALA A 70 -3.67 -0.70 -12.68
CA ALA A 70 -3.84 -0.57 -11.23
C ALA A 70 -2.74 0.27 -10.57
N VAL A 71 -1.47 0.07 -10.96
CA VAL A 71 -0.34 0.87 -10.47
C VAL A 71 -0.49 2.34 -10.89
N THR A 72 -0.84 2.61 -12.15
CA THR A 72 -1.04 3.99 -12.64
C THR A 72 -2.20 4.70 -11.91
N MET A 73 -3.25 3.97 -11.56
CA MET A 73 -4.34 4.54 -10.77
C MET A 73 -3.90 4.82 -9.32
N ALA A 74 -3.24 3.87 -8.68
CA ALA A 74 -2.83 3.98 -7.29
C ALA A 74 -1.68 4.98 -7.07
N SER A 75 -0.77 5.13 -8.03
CA SER A 75 0.39 6.03 -7.94
C SER A 75 0.02 7.50 -7.73
N ARG A 76 -1.23 7.89 -8.05
CA ARG A 76 -1.77 9.21 -7.74
C ARG A 76 -1.70 9.54 -6.24
N ILE A 77 -1.87 8.54 -5.38
CA ILE A 77 -1.87 8.71 -3.92
C ILE A 77 -0.50 9.14 -3.39
N PRO A 78 0.62 8.44 -3.65
CA PRO A 78 1.93 8.90 -3.18
C PRO A 78 2.34 10.25 -3.77
N PHE A 79 1.99 10.56 -5.03
CA PHE A 79 2.22 11.90 -5.58
C PHE A 79 1.46 12.97 -4.80
N LEU A 80 0.18 12.74 -4.51
CA LEU A 80 -0.64 13.67 -3.72
C LEU A 80 -0.14 13.76 -2.26
N THR A 81 0.33 12.66 -1.70
CA THR A 81 0.93 12.60 -0.35
C THR A 81 2.19 13.48 -0.29
N LEU A 82 3.11 13.32 -1.24
CA LEU A 82 4.32 14.14 -1.32
C LEU A 82 3.99 15.62 -1.57
N PHE A 83 3.00 15.89 -2.42
CA PHE A 83 2.52 17.24 -2.65
C PHE A 83 2.00 17.90 -1.36
N VAL A 84 1.20 17.19 -0.57
CA VAL A 84 0.69 17.67 0.73
C VAL A 84 1.82 17.87 1.73
N ILE A 85 2.78 16.93 1.80
CA ILE A 85 3.96 17.02 2.66
C ILE A 85 4.83 18.23 2.31
N GLY A 86 4.96 18.59 1.03
CA GLY A 86 5.73 19.76 0.62
C GLY A 86 4.97 21.09 0.74
N LEU A 87 3.69 21.10 0.38
CA LEU A 87 2.89 22.33 0.28
C LEU A 87 2.45 22.83 1.65
N VAL A 88 1.87 21.98 2.50
CA VAL A 88 1.24 22.43 3.76
C VAL A 88 2.24 23.10 4.71
N PRO A 89 3.45 22.55 4.94
CA PRO A 89 4.43 23.19 5.82
C PRO A 89 4.95 24.53 5.29
N ALA A 90 4.85 24.79 3.98
CA ALA A 90 5.26 26.05 3.38
C ALA A 90 4.31 27.21 3.76
N TYR A 91 3.06 26.92 4.13
CA TYR A 91 2.05 27.92 4.47
C TYR A 91 1.59 27.88 5.92
N PHE A 92 1.78 26.76 6.62
CA PHE A 92 1.28 26.56 7.98
C PHE A 92 2.35 25.95 8.89
N PRO A 93 2.43 26.36 10.18
CA PRO A 93 3.28 25.69 11.15
C PRO A 93 2.75 24.27 11.39
N VAL A 94 3.57 23.26 11.09
CA VAL A 94 3.24 21.84 11.27
C VAL A 94 4.18 21.18 12.26
N THR A 95 3.72 20.09 12.88
CA THR A 95 4.51 19.27 13.80
C THR A 95 5.00 17.99 13.13
N SER A 96 5.93 17.27 13.76
CA SER A 96 6.40 15.96 13.28
C SER A 96 5.27 14.92 13.13
N ILE A 97 4.20 15.04 13.94
CA ILE A 97 2.99 14.21 13.85
C ILE A 97 2.37 14.31 12.46
N PHE A 98 2.32 15.51 11.87
CA PHE A 98 1.73 15.73 10.55
C PHE A 98 2.43 14.87 9.48
N PHE A 99 3.75 14.91 9.41
CA PHE A 99 4.52 14.14 8.43
C PHE A 99 4.34 12.63 8.58
N ILE A 100 4.30 12.15 9.82
CA ILE A 100 4.14 10.72 10.13
C ILE A 100 2.73 10.24 9.76
N VAL A 101 1.70 11.02 10.11
CA VAL A 101 0.32 10.69 9.77
C VAL A 101 0.11 10.69 8.26
N VAL A 102 0.50 11.77 7.58
CA VAL A 102 0.31 11.90 6.13
C VAL A 102 1.06 10.81 5.37
N SER A 103 2.29 10.48 5.76
CA SER A 103 3.05 9.38 5.15
C SER A 103 2.43 8.00 5.41
N ALA A 104 1.97 7.72 6.63
CA ALA A 104 1.30 6.47 6.97
C ALA A 104 0.01 6.28 6.15
N PHE A 105 -0.80 7.34 6.05
CA PHE A 105 -2.00 7.35 5.21
C PHE A 105 -1.67 7.21 3.72
N GLY A 106 -0.61 7.85 3.23
CA GLY A 106 -0.18 7.75 1.85
C GLY A 106 0.23 6.33 1.45
N VAL A 107 1.02 5.65 2.29
CA VAL A 107 1.42 4.26 2.05
C VAL A 107 0.23 3.33 2.11
N ALA A 108 -0.59 3.41 3.18
CA ALA A 108 -1.77 2.57 3.32
C ALA A 108 -2.76 2.79 2.16
N GLY A 109 -3.02 4.04 1.81
CA GLY A 109 -3.90 4.42 0.70
C GLY A 109 -3.40 3.89 -0.64
N PHE A 110 -2.10 4.02 -0.93
CA PHE A 110 -1.48 3.47 -2.14
C PHE A 110 -1.74 1.97 -2.25
N THR A 111 -1.41 1.20 -1.22
CA THR A 111 -1.51 -0.26 -1.26
C THR A 111 -2.96 -0.73 -1.35
N ILE A 112 -3.87 -0.13 -0.57
CA ILE A 112 -5.30 -0.48 -0.59
C ILE A 112 -5.89 -0.17 -1.97
N THR A 113 -5.58 1.00 -2.53
CA THR A 113 -6.10 1.43 -3.83
C THR A 113 -5.54 0.58 -4.95
N TYR A 114 -4.24 0.29 -4.93
CA TYR A 114 -3.61 -0.59 -5.89
C TYR A 114 -4.30 -1.96 -5.93
N VAL A 115 -4.49 -2.58 -4.77
CA VAL A 115 -5.13 -3.89 -4.69
C VAL A 115 -6.58 -3.81 -5.14
N SER A 116 -7.34 -2.82 -4.67
CA SER A 116 -8.75 -2.64 -5.05
C SER A 116 -8.92 -2.40 -6.56
N ALA A 117 -8.09 -1.54 -7.15
CA ALA A 117 -8.09 -1.26 -8.58
C ALA A 117 -7.71 -2.51 -9.38
N PHE A 118 -6.72 -3.27 -8.91
CA PHE A 118 -6.32 -4.51 -9.54
C PHE A 118 -7.46 -5.55 -9.55
N PHE A 119 -8.16 -5.73 -8.42
CA PHE A 119 -9.37 -6.57 -8.35
C PHE A 119 -10.46 -6.11 -9.30
N TYR A 120 -10.66 -4.80 -9.41
CA TYR A 120 -11.65 -4.22 -10.32
C TYR A 120 -11.32 -4.54 -11.77
N TYR A 121 -10.07 -4.31 -12.21
CA TYR A 121 -9.67 -4.60 -13.58
C TYR A 121 -9.72 -6.08 -13.91
N GLU A 122 -9.34 -6.96 -12.99
CA GLU A 122 -9.40 -8.40 -13.20
C GLU A 122 -10.83 -8.94 -13.33
N ARG A 123 -11.80 -8.30 -12.66
CA ARG A 123 -13.20 -8.74 -12.70
C ARG A 123 -13.97 -8.26 -13.92
N TYR A 124 -13.59 -7.11 -14.49
CA TYR A 124 -14.38 -6.42 -15.51
C TYR A 124 -13.67 -6.22 -16.86
N THR A 125 -12.40 -6.63 -17.00
CA THR A 125 -11.61 -6.49 -18.24
C THR A 125 -11.20 -7.85 -18.79
#